data_AF-A0A7Y4NEX4-F1
#
_entry.id   AF-A0A7Y4NEX4-F1
#
_cell.length_a   1.000
_cell.length_b   1.000
_cell.length_c   1.000
_cell.angle_alpha   90.00
_cell.angle_beta   90.00
_cell.angle_gamma   90.00
#
_symmetry.space_group_name_H-M   'P 1'
#
loop_
_entity.id
_entity.type
_entity.pdbx_description
1 polymer ?
#
loop_
_entity_poly.entity_id
_entity_poly.type
_entity_poly.pdbx_seq_one_letter_code
_entity_poly.pdbx_strand_id
1 'polypeptide(L)'
;MRFTESIRITCPRERVFAYTQDYGQRLVWDTFLREAVLMDGATEAGPGVKAWCVSWHGLGMETQYVSFQPPAVTAVKMTRGPRLFEEKEWMLSVLVVAGLMLRVPTQPAPPGTPAA
;
A
#
# COMPACT_ATOMS: atom_id res chain seq x y z
N MET A 1 12.12 -9.55 9.56
CA MET A 1 11.75 -8.42 10.44
C MET A 1 10.28 -8.11 10.21
N ARG A 2 9.44 -8.05 11.25
CA ARG A 2 8.01 -7.73 11.16
C ARG A 2 7.80 -6.34 11.75
N PHE A 3 7.18 -5.45 11.01
CA PHE A 3 6.82 -4.10 11.44
C PHE A 3 5.30 -4.00 11.61
N THR A 4 4.82 -3.21 12.57
CA THR A 4 3.38 -3.05 12.83
C THR A 4 3.16 -1.66 13.42
N GLU A 5 2.21 -0.93 12.85
CA GLU A 5 1.78 0.40 13.30
C GLU A 5 0.26 0.39 13.48
N SER A 6 -0.28 1.36 14.21
CA SER A 6 -1.74 1.50 14.37
C SER A 6 -2.13 2.95 14.66
N ILE A 7 -3.29 3.36 14.15
CA ILE A 7 -3.91 4.65 14.45
C ILE A 7 -5.40 4.44 14.77
N ARG A 8 -5.94 5.26 15.67
CA ARG A 8 -7.38 5.27 15.97
C ARG A 8 -8.09 6.26 15.07
N ILE A 9 -9.17 5.82 14.44
CA ILE A 9 -10.02 6.65 13.59
C ILE A 9 -11.43 6.64 14.16
N THR A 10 -12.00 7.82 14.44
CA THR A 10 -13.37 7.98 14.95
C THR A 10 -14.38 7.86 13.81
N CYS A 11 -14.47 6.67 13.22
CA CYS A 11 -15.30 6.36 12.05
C CYS A 11 -15.69 4.87 12.08
N PRO A 12 -16.89 4.48 11.61
CA PRO A 12 -17.24 3.06 11.48
C PRO A 12 -16.23 2.29 10.64
N ARG A 13 -15.84 1.10 11.11
CA ARG A 13 -14.81 0.26 10.47
C ARG A 13 -15.16 -0.07 9.02
N GLU A 14 -16.44 -0.25 8.70
CA GLU A 14 -16.93 -0.57 7.36
C GLU A 14 -16.64 0.58 6.40
N ARG A 15 -16.84 1.82 6.86
CA ARG A 15 -16.57 3.02 6.06
C ARG A 15 -15.08 3.21 5.84
N VAL A 16 -14.27 3.04 6.89
CA VAL A 16 -12.80 3.13 6.77
C VAL A 16 -12.28 2.05 5.84
N PHE A 17 -12.75 0.81 5.98
CA PHE A 17 -12.39 -0.30 5.11
C PHE A 17 -12.71 0.03 3.65
N ALA A 18 -13.98 0.37 3.36
CA ALA A 18 -14.41 0.71 1.99
C ALA A 18 -13.57 1.84 1.40
N TYR A 19 -13.32 2.91 2.16
CA TYR A 19 -12.49 4.03 1.72
C TYR A 19 -11.04 3.63 1.42
N THR A 20 -10.43 2.76 2.23
CA THR A 20 -9.05 2.29 1.97
C THR A 20 -8.94 1.35 0.76
N GLN A 21 -10.03 0.68 0.37
CA GLN A 21 -10.06 -0.19 -0.80
C GLN A 21 -10.57 0.52 -2.07
N ASP A 22 -10.99 1.79 -1.96
CA ASP A 22 -11.41 2.63 -3.08
C ASP A 22 -10.18 3.21 -3.80
N TYR A 23 -9.93 2.74 -5.02
CA TYR A 23 -8.80 3.19 -5.84
C TYR A 23 -8.98 4.61 -6.39
N GLY A 24 -10.21 5.11 -6.49
CA GLY A 24 -10.50 6.51 -6.84
C GLY A 24 -10.15 7.48 -5.71
N GLN A 25 -10.13 7.00 -4.46
CA GLN A 25 -9.73 7.79 -3.28
C GLN A 25 -8.32 7.46 -2.79
N ARG A 26 -7.63 6.48 -3.42
CA ARG A 26 -6.36 5.94 -2.90
C ARG A 26 -5.28 6.99 -2.73
N LEU A 27 -5.09 7.85 -3.73
CA LEU A 27 -4.06 8.89 -3.71
C LEU A 27 -4.40 10.06 -2.76
N VAL A 28 -5.64 10.15 -2.28
CA VAL A 28 -6.05 11.17 -1.31
C VAL A 28 -5.44 10.89 0.06
N TRP A 29 -5.37 9.62 0.46
CA TRP A 29 -4.87 9.22 1.78
C TRP A 29 -3.49 8.55 1.75
N ASP A 30 -3.15 7.83 0.67
CA ASP A 30 -1.87 7.15 0.52
C ASP A 30 -0.84 8.12 -0.09
N THR A 31 -0.30 9.01 0.74
CA THR A 31 0.61 10.09 0.33
C THR A 31 1.96 9.60 -0.20
N PHE A 32 2.29 8.32 -0.01
CA PHE A 32 3.50 7.71 -0.56
C PHE A 32 3.38 7.48 -2.07
N LEU A 33 2.16 7.29 -2.56
CA LEU A 33 1.90 6.94 -3.96
C LEU A 33 1.67 8.19 -4.80
N ARG A 34 2.26 8.16 -6.00
CA ARG A 34 1.95 9.05 -7.12
C ARG A 34 0.88 8.41 -8.03
N GLU A 35 0.88 7.09 -8.12
CA GLU A 35 -0.04 6.33 -8.98
C GLU A 35 -0.46 5.06 -8.27
N ALA A 36 -1.75 4.71 -8.39
CA ALA A 36 -2.33 3.48 -7.90
C ALA A 36 -3.47 3.07 -8.83
N VAL A 37 -3.30 1.95 -9.54
CA VAL A 37 -4.31 1.44 -10.48
C VAL A 37 -4.54 -0.05 -10.29
N LEU A 38 -5.78 -0.48 -10.44
CA LEU A 38 -6.11 -1.89 -10.54
C LEU A 38 -5.79 -2.41 -11.94
N MET A 39 -5.28 -3.62 -12.02
CA MET A 39 -4.80 -4.23 -13.26
C MET A 39 -5.82 -5.24 -13.81
N ASP A 40 -5.54 -5.74 -15.01
CA ASP A 40 -6.32 -6.82 -15.64
C ASP A 40 -7.81 -6.49 -15.82
N GLY A 41 -8.14 -5.19 -15.96
CA GLY A 41 -9.52 -4.71 -16.13
C GLY A 41 -10.36 -4.70 -14.85
N ALA A 42 -9.76 -4.95 -13.68
CA ALA A 42 -10.46 -4.91 -12.42
C ALA A 42 -10.91 -3.48 -12.08
N THR A 43 -12.19 -3.34 -11.72
CA THR A 43 -12.79 -2.06 -11.30
C THR A 43 -12.84 -1.92 -9.78
N GLU A 44 -12.71 -3.03 -9.05
CA GLU A 44 -12.81 -3.08 -7.59
C GLU A 44 -11.73 -3.99 -7.00
N ALA A 45 -11.28 -3.68 -5.78
CA ALA A 45 -10.35 -4.52 -5.05
C ALA A 45 -11.04 -5.80 -4.54
N GLY A 46 -10.32 -6.92 -4.61
CA GLY A 46 -10.86 -8.21 -4.18
C GLY A 46 -9.83 -9.34 -4.23
N PRO A 47 -10.19 -10.56 -3.79
CA PRO A 47 -9.28 -11.70 -3.82
C PRO A 47 -8.71 -11.93 -5.23
N GLY A 48 -7.39 -12.08 -5.33
CA GLY A 48 -6.69 -12.34 -6.59
C GLY A 48 -6.46 -11.12 -7.47
N VAL A 49 -7.14 -10.00 -7.21
CA VAL A 49 -6.98 -8.74 -7.96
C VAL A 49 -5.56 -8.22 -7.82
N LYS A 50 -5.02 -7.66 -8.90
CA LYS A 50 -3.71 -7.03 -8.92
C LYS A 50 -3.80 -5.52 -8.96
N ALA A 51 -2.79 -4.88 -8.39
CA ALA A 51 -2.65 -3.43 -8.40
C ALA A 51 -1.21 -3.02 -8.71
N TRP A 52 -1.09 -2.00 -9.55
CA TRP A 52 0.15 -1.31 -9.84
C TRP A 52 0.23 -0.02 -9.02
N CYS A 53 1.30 0.12 -8.24
CA CYS A 53 1.53 1.25 -7.36
C CYS A 53 2.89 1.88 -7.68
N VAL A 54 2.93 3.21 -7.85
CA VAL A 54 4.16 3.96 -8.11
C VAL A 54 4.36 4.99 -7.02
N SER A 55 5.53 5.02 -6.40
CA SER A 55 5.87 6.07 -5.44
C SER A 55 6.27 7.37 -6.12
N TRP A 56 6.28 8.47 -5.37
CA TRP A 56 6.81 9.76 -5.86
C TRP A 56 8.26 9.70 -6.33
N HIS A 57 9.04 8.73 -5.86
CA HIS A 57 10.43 8.50 -6.28
C HIS A 57 10.55 7.61 -7.54
N GLY A 58 9.43 7.28 -8.20
CA GLY A 58 9.42 6.49 -9.44
C GLY A 58 9.61 4.99 -9.24
N LEU A 59 9.53 4.50 -8.00
CA LEU A 59 9.59 3.06 -7.71
C LEU A 59 8.20 2.45 -7.91
N GLY A 60 8.06 1.67 -8.97
CA GLY A 60 6.83 0.94 -9.30
C GLY A 60 6.84 -0.49 -8.76
N MET A 61 5.70 -0.93 -8.22
CA MET A 61 5.50 -2.30 -7.76
C MET A 61 4.11 -2.83 -8.17
N GLU A 62 4.07 -4.11 -8.51
CA GLU A 62 2.84 -4.88 -8.69
C GLU A 62 2.56 -5.67 -7.41
N THR A 63 1.30 -5.61 -6.95
CA THR A 63 0.82 -6.36 -5.80
C THR A 63 -0.42 -7.17 -6.17
N GLN A 64 -0.64 -8.28 -5.48
CA GLN A 64 -1.83 -9.11 -5.62
C GLN A 64 -2.50 -9.32 -4.26
N TYR A 65 -3.81 -9.14 -4.19
CA TYR A 65 -4.61 -9.47 -3.01
C TYR A 65 -4.66 -10.98 -2.79
N VAL A 66 -4.12 -11.45 -1.67
CA VAL A 66 -4.13 -12.86 -1.26
C VAL A 66 -5.18 -13.17 -0.20
N SER A 67 -5.68 -12.15 0.50
CA SER A 67 -6.81 -12.25 1.42
C SER A 67 -7.64 -10.97 1.35
N PHE A 68 -8.95 -11.12 1.39
CA PHE A 68 -9.90 -10.01 1.37
C PHE A 68 -11.15 -10.39 2.16
N GLN A 69 -11.22 -9.94 3.40
CA GLN A 69 -12.27 -10.26 4.37
C GLN A 69 -12.86 -8.95 4.93
N PRO A 70 -13.72 -8.26 4.17
CA PRO A 70 -14.35 -7.04 4.63
C PRO A 70 -15.22 -7.28 5.87
N PRO A 71 -15.29 -6.33 6.82
CA PRO A 71 -14.49 -5.09 6.93
C PRO A 71 -13.21 -5.29 7.77
N ALA A 72 -12.80 -6.54 7.99
CA ALA A 72 -11.80 -6.91 8.99
C ALA A 72 -10.36 -6.77 8.47
N VAL A 73 -10.06 -7.39 7.33
CA VAL A 73 -8.68 -7.54 6.88
C VAL A 73 -8.55 -7.70 5.37
N THR A 74 -7.54 -7.07 4.79
CA THR A 74 -6.98 -7.48 3.50
C THR A 74 -5.50 -7.78 3.66
N ALA A 75 -4.99 -8.66 2.81
CA ALA A 75 -3.57 -8.91 2.68
C ALA A 75 -3.21 -8.91 1.20
N VAL A 76 -2.13 -8.23 0.86
CA VAL A 76 -1.53 -8.27 -0.46
C VAL A 76 -0.18 -8.98 -0.40
N LYS A 77 0.32 -9.44 -1.54
CA LYS A 77 1.71 -9.84 -1.75
C LYS A 77 2.29 -9.04 -2.90
N MET A 78 3.58 -8.72 -2.87
CA MET A 78 4.25 -8.14 -4.03
C MET A 78 4.53 -9.24 -5.05
N THR A 79 4.08 -9.07 -6.29
CA THR A 79 4.33 -10.00 -7.41
C THR A 79 5.46 -9.51 -8.30
N ARG A 80 5.68 -8.19 -8.37
CA ARG A 80 6.78 -7.58 -9.12
C ARG A 80 7.27 -6.32 -8.41
N GLY A 81 8.57 -6.22 -8.14
CA GLY A 81 9.18 -5.02 -7.54
C GLY A 81 10.06 -4.24 -8.52
N PRO A 82 10.57 -3.06 -8.12
CA PRO A 82 11.68 -2.40 -8.79
C PRO A 82 12.88 -3.36 -8.89
N ARG A 83 13.62 -3.34 -10.01
CA ARG A 83 14.74 -4.27 -10.31
C ARG A 83 15.87 -4.33 -9.28
N LEU A 84 15.86 -3.47 -8.25
CA LEU A 84 16.75 -3.57 -7.08
C LEU A 84 16.43 -4.75 -6.15
N PHE A 85 15.27 -5.39 -6.34
CA PHE A 85 14.80 -6.52 -5.53
C PHE A 85 14.59 -7.77 -6.41
N GLU A 86 15.57 -8.10 -7.24
CA GLU A 86 15.71 -9.47 -7.73
C GLU A 86 16.21 -10.31 -6.57
N GLU A 87 15.33 -11.20 -6.13
CA GLU A 87 15.55 -12.42 -5.34
C GLU A 87 14.81 -12.44 -4.00
N LYS A 88 13.96 -13.49 -3.91
CA LYS A 88 13.30 -14.05 -2.72
C LYS A 88 12.05 -13.32 -2.26
N GLU A 89 10.90 -13.87 -2.65
CA GLU A 89 9.73 -14.16 -1.81
C GLU A 89 9.55 -13.27 -0.56
N TRP A 90 9.55 -11.96 -0.73
CA TRP A 90 9.10 -11.05 0.31
C TRP A 90 7.58 -11.01 0.23
N MET A 91 6.94 -11.88 0.99
CA MET A 91 5.54 -11.72 1.33
C MET A 91 5.39 -10.43 2.17
N LEU A 92 5.32 -9.29 1.49
CA LEU A 92 4.86 -8.03 2.06
C LEU A 92 3.38 -8.20 2.40
N SER A 93 3.09 -8.87 3.52
CA SER A 93 1.76 -8.89 4.12
C SER A 93 1.44 -7.48 4.61
N VAL A 94 0.97 -6.60 3.72
CA VAL A 94 0.33 -5.36 4.15
C VAL A 94 -1.05 -5.77 4.65
N LEU A 95 -1.13 -5.97 5.97
CA LEU A 95 -2.38 -6.22 6.65
C LEU A 95 -3.10 -4.87 6.76
N VAL A 96 -3.96 -4.54 5.80
CA VAL A 96 -4.85 -3.38 5.95
C VAL A 96 -6.02 -3.84 6.80
N VAL A 97 -5.82 -3.81 8.12
CA VAL A 97 -6.94 -3.68 9.06
C VAL A 97 -7.32 -2.21 9.01
N ALA A 98 -8.60 -1.91 8.79
CA ALA A 98 -9.14 -0.55 8.73
C ALA A 98 -8.48 0.35 9.79
N GLY A 99 -7.55 1.22 9.37
CA GLY A 99 -6.76 2.08 10.27
C GLY A 99 -5.24 2.04 10.12
N LEU A 100 -4.67 1.92 8.91
CA LEU A 100 -3.22 1.97 8.70
C LEU A 100 -2.84 2.95 7.59
N MET A 101 -2.39 4.14 7.98
CA MET A 101 -1.57 5.01 7.12
C MET A 101 -0.12 4.58 7.37
N LEU A 102 0.60 4.14 6.34
CA LEU A 102 2.04 3.89 6.45
C LEU A 102 2.72 5.24 6.67
N ARG A 103 3.09 5.55 7.92
CA ARG A 103 4.09 6.58 8.17
C ARG A 103 5.39 6.06 7.59
N VAL A 104 5.76 6.58 6.43
CA VAL A 104 7.08 6.35 5.82
C VAL A 104 8.13 6.70 6.89
N PRO A 105 9.05 5.79 7.26
CA PRO A 105 10.19 6.21 8.08
C PRO A 105 10.88 7.30 7.28
N THR A 106 10.98 8.50 7.84
CA THR A 106 11.74 9.62 7.28
C THR A 106 13.01 9.07 6.65
N GLN A 107 13.12 9.16 5.32
CA GLN A 107 14.37 8.84 4.65
C GLN A 107 15.47 9.66 5.33
N PRO A 108 16.63 9.07 5.66
CA PRO A 108 17.79 9.89 5.97
C PRO A 108 18.04 10.78 4.75
N ALA A 109 18.20 12.08 4.99
CA ALA A 109 18.48 13.05 3.94
C ALA A 109 19.65 12.56 3.06
N PRO A 110 19.62 12.81 1.74
CA PRO A 110 20.75 12.47 0.88
C PRO A 110 22.01 13.20 1.39
N PRO A 111 23.17 12.53 1.44
CA PRO A 111 24.40 13.15 1.90
C PRO A 111 24.75 14.30 0.94
N GLY A 112 24.67 15.54 1.42
CA GLY A 112 25.11 16.72 0.66
C GLY A 112 24.16 17.92 0.57
N THR A 113 23.04 17.97 1.32
CA THR A 113 22.28 19.23 1.42
C THR A 113 22.87 20.10 2.54
N PRO A 114 23.45 21.28 2.27
CA PRO A 114 23.88 22.19 3.32
C PRO A 114 22.66 22.75 4.06
N ALA A 115 22.73 22.77 5.38
CA ALA A 115 21.74 23.42 6.23
C ALA A 115 21.72 24.92 5.93
N ALA A 116 20.54 25.45 5.61
CA ALA A 116 20.24 26.87 5.57
C ALA A 116 19.29 27.19 6.73
#